data_AF-A0AAV4W8C2-F1
#
_entry.id   AF-A0AAV4W8C2-F1
#
_cell.length_a   1.000
_cell.length_b   1.000
_cell.length_c   1.000
_cell.angle_alpha   90.00
_cell.angle_beta   90.00
_cell.angle_gamma   90.00
#
_symmetry.space_group_name_H-M   'P 1'
#
loop_
_entity.id
_entity.type
_entity.pdbx_description
1 polymer ?
#
loop_
_entity_poly.entity_id
_entity_poly.type
_entity_poly.pdbx_seq_one_letter_code
_entity_poly.pdbx_strand_id
1 'polypeptide(L)'
;MLKRLEIFRIDANSLLYVFQNVRNLKELQFHDAAVFDDQRLQEILNRNPLAFNHLDKVFVRDCMLSREGLKIFLEHAVNLTTAYINSSHFNEGAGIVFSDVIEELQRDVVHDYFAVAHYFDNTSYFSY
;
A
#
# COMPACT_ATOMS: atom_id res chain seq x y z
N MET A 1 7.56 16.74 -9.76
CA MET A 1 6.50 16.10 -8.94
C MET A 1 6.76 14.60 -8.91
N LEU A 2 6.78 14.00 -7.72
CA LEU A 2 7.02 12.57 -7.56
C LEU A 2 5.75 11.79 -7.94
N LYS A 3 5.85 10.91 -8.94
CA LYS A 3 4.73 10.05 -9.40
C LYS A 3 4.87 8.60 -8.94
N ARG A 4 6.09 8.13 -8.70
CA ARG A 4 6.38 6.79 -8.20
C ARG A 4 7.25 6.92 -6.96
N LEU A 5 6.90 6.16 -5.93
CA LEU A 5 7.65 6.07 -4.69
C LEU A 5 7.91 4.60 -4.39
N GLU A 6 9.17 4.28 -4.15
CA GLU A 6 9.60 2.94 -3.74
C GLU A 6 10.34 3.06 -2.40
N ILE A 7 9.88 2.28 -1.43
CA ILE A 7 10.37 2.26 -0.06
C ILE A 7 10.75 0.82 0.27
N PHE A 8 12.04 0.57 0.46
CA PHE A 8 12.50 -0.73 0.92
C PHE A 8 12.27 -0.91 2.41
N ARG A 9 12.73 0.06 3.22
CA ARG A 9 12.58 0.10 4.67
C ARG A 9 12.61 1.55 5.12
N ILE A 10 11.79 1.90 6.11
CA ILE A 10 11.72 3.25 6.65
C ILE A 10 11.27 3.21 8.11
N ASP A 11 11.72 4.16 8.92
CA ASP A 11 11.17 4.34 10.26
C ASP A 11 9.83 5.10 10.21
N ALA A 12 9.05 4.99 11.28
CA ALA A 12 7.71 5.56 11.32
C ALA A 12 7.69 7.10 11.18
N ASN A 13 8.67 7.82 11.72
CA ASN A 13 8.70 9.28 11.62
C ASN A 13 9.02 9.73 10.19
N SER A 14 9.97 9.05 9.55
CA SER A 14 10.29 9.28 8.15
C SER A 14 9.12 8.93 7.23
N LEU A 15 8.35 7.88 7.52
CA LEU A 15 7.13 7.53 6.78
C LEU A 15 6.12 8.69 6.80
N LEU A 16 5.81 9.24 7.98
CA LEU A 16 4.93 10.40 8.11
C LEU A 16 5.47 11.61 7.34
N TYR A 17 6.78 11.85 7.43
CA TYR A 17 7.42 12.96 6.74
C TYR A 17 7.31 12.85 5.21
N VAL A 18 7.40 11.64 4.68
CA VAL A 18 7.21 11.41 3.24
C VAL A 18 5.76 11.69 2.85
N PHE A 19 4.80 11.05 3.51
CA PHE A 19 3.40 11.13 3.10
C PHE A 19 2.72 12.48 3.39
N GLN A 20 3.21 13.28 4.33
CA GLN A 20 2.71 14.67 4.49
C GLN A 20 3.07 15.59 3.30
N ASN A 21 4.08 15.23 2.50
CA ASN A 21 4.58 16.06 1.39
C ASN A 21 4.17 15.54 0.01
N VAL A 22 3.64 14.32 -0.05
CA VAL A 22 3.21 13.68 -1.30
C VAL A 22 1.85 14.22 -1.74
N ARG A 23 1.74 14.68 -3.00
CA ARG A 23 0.47 15.22 -3.53
C ARG A 23 -0.05 14.56 -4.80
N ASN A 24 0.78 13.83 -5.55
CA ASN A 24 0.43 13.30 -6.87
C ASN A 24 1.04 11.91 -7.12
N LEU A 25 1.18 11.13 -6.05
CA LEU A 25 1.71 9.78 -6.13
C LEU A 25 0.74 8.90 -6.89
N LYS A 26 1.23 8.27 -7.95
CA LYS A 26 0.50 7.34 -8.81
C LYS A 26 0.84 5.90 -8.50
N GLU A 27 2.07 5.62 -8.11
CA GLU A 27 2.55 4.26 -7.85
C GLU A 27 3.32 4.22 -6.53
N LEU A 28 2.91 3.33 -5.63
CA LEU A 28 3.58 3.08 -4.35
C LEU A 28 4.08 1.64 -4.29
N GLN A 29 5.36 1.47 -3.99
CA GLN A 29 5.96 0.19 -3.64
C GLN A 29 6.55 0.29 -2.25
N PHE A 30 6.14 -0.59 -1.34
CA PHE A 30 6.60 -0.59 0.05
C PHE A 30 6.87 -2.04 0.49
N HIS A 31 8.15 -2.40 0.61
CA HIS A 31 8.58 -3.79 0.74
C HIS A 31 8.63 -4.30 2.18
N ASP A 32 9.27 -3.58 3.10
CA ASP A 32 9.27 -3.87 4.54
C ASP A 32 8.38 -2.85 5.25
N ALA A 33 7.06 -3.01 5.08
CA ALA A 33 6.08 -2.05 5.53
C ALA A 33 5.61 -2.28 6.97
N ALA A 34 6.41 -2.91 7.84
CA ALA A 34 6.02 -3.24 9.21
C ALA A 34 5.59 -2.02 10.04
N VAL A 35 6.08 -0.83 9.68
CA VAL A 35 5.68 0.46 10.31
C VAL A 35 4.39 1.06 9.73
N PHE A 36 3.80 0.44 8.71
CA PHE A 36 2.54 0.83 8.11
C PHE A 36 1.38 0.05 8.76
N ASP A 37 0.91 0.60 9.87
CA ASP A 37 -0.21 0.10 10.66
C ASP A 37 -1.41 1.09 10.65
N ASP A 38 -2.51 0.70 11.28
CA ASP A 38 -3.74 1.51 11.34
C ASP A 38 -3.50 2.88 11.98
N GLN A 39 -2.67 2.96 13.02
CA GLN A 39 -2.37 4.23 13.69
C GLN A 39 -1.63 5.17 12.74
N ARG A 40 -0.60 4.67 12.04
CA ARG A 40 0.18 5.45 11.08
C ARG A 40 -0.64 5.85 9.87
N LEU A 41 -1.54 4.99 9.40
CA LEU A 41 -2.50 5.34 8.37
C LEU A 41 -3.32 6.57 8.78
N GLN A 42 -3.88 6.58 9.99
CA GLN A 42 -4.67 7.74 10.46
C GLN A 42 -3.82 8.99 10.67
N GLU A 43 -2.60 8.85 11.18
CA GLU A 43 -1.69 9.99 11.29
C GLU A 43 -1.36 10.60 9.93
N ILE A 44 -1.15 9.76 8.90
CA ILE A 44 -0.94 10.22 7.52
C ILE A 44 -2.18 10.96 7.00
N LEU A 45 -3.36 10.35 7.11
CA LEU A 45 -4.60 10.92 6.61
C LEU A 45 -5.00 12.23 7.32
N ASN A 46 -4.72 12.34 8.62
CA ASN A 46 -4.95 13.56 9.39
C ASN A 46 -4.05 14.72 8.92
N ARG A 47 -2.80 14.43 8.54
CA ARG A 47 -1.85 15.45 8.06
C ARG A 47 -2.03 15.77 6.58
N ASN A 48 -2.45 14.78 5.80
CA ASN A 48 -2.64 14.89 4.37
C ASN A 48 -3.82 13.99 3.92
N PRO A 49 -5.06 14.51 3.96
CA PRO A 49 -6.26 13.74 3.61
C PRO A 49 -6.29 13.20 2.18
N LEU A 50 -5.47 13.78 1.29
CA LEU A 50 -5.40 13.42 -0.13
C LEU A 50 -4.14 12.60 -0.47
N ALA A 51 -3.39 12.11 0.54
CA ALA A 51 -2.11 11.41 0.35
C ALA A 51 -2.19 10.26 -0.67
N PHE A 52 -3.32 9.54 -0.70
CA PHE A 52 -3.54 8.38 -1.56
C PHE A 52 -4.54 8.61 -2.67
N ASN A 53 -5.16 9.81 -2.75
CA ASN A 53 -6.27 10.04 -3.68
C ASN A 53 -5.88 9.76 -5.13
N HIS A 54 -4.65 10.12 -5.53
CA HIS A 54 -4.18 9.94 -6.90
C HIS A 54 -3.53 8.58 -7.19
N LEU A 55 -3.43 7.69 -6.20
CA LEU A 55 -2.76 6.40 -6.32
C LEU A 55 -3.53 5.51 -7.29
N ASP A 56 -2.82 4.99 -8.30
CA ASP A 56 -3.33 4.08 -9.34
C ASP A 56 -2.89 2.64 -9.05
N LYS A 57 -1.65 2.47 -8.62
CA LYS A 57 -1.06 1.16 -8.30
C LYS A 57 -0.41 1.15 -6.93
N VAL A 58 -0.64 0.08 -6.18
CA VAL A 58 -0.02 -0.14 -4.88
C VAL A 58 0.53 -1.55 -4.77
N PHE A 59 1.74 -1.64 -4.24
CA PHE A 59 2.38 -2.87 -3.84
C PHE A 59 2.93 -2.68 -2.43
N VAL A 60 2.30 -3.30 -1.44
CA VAL A 60 2.68 -3.20 -0.03
C VAL A 60 2.89 -4.61 0.51
N ARG A 61 4.06 -4.85 1.07
CA ARG A 61 4.46 -6.12 1.68
C ARG A 61 4.73 -5.94 3.16
N ASP A 62 4.40 -6.99 3.91
CA ASP A 62 4.73 -7.12 5.32
C ASP A 62 4.22 -5.93 6.17
N CYS A 63 3.05 -5.38 5.82
CA CYS A 63 2.43 -4.32 6.61
C CYS A 63 1.71 -4.88 7.85
N MET A 64 1.20 -3.96 8.68
CA MET A 64 0.47 -4.25 9.91
C MET A 64 -0.93 -3.64 9.88
N LEU A 65 -1.51 -3.46 8.69
CA LEU A 65 -2.89 -3.01 8.56
C LEU A 65 -3.84 -4.12 9.00
N SER A 66 -4.81 -3.77 9.85
CA SER A 66 -5.95 -4.64 10.11
C SER A 66 -6.90 -4.64 8.91
N ARG A 67 -7.95 -5.48 8.93
CA ARG A 67 -9.00 -5.44 7.92
C ARG A 67 -9.65 -4.06 7.84
N GLU A 68 -9.85 -3.40 8.99
CA GLU A 68 -10.44 -2.07 9.06
C GLU A 68 -9.47 -1.01 8.53
N GLY A 69 -8.19 -1.10 8.88
CA GLY A 69 -7.15 -0.23 8.31
C GLY A 69 -7.05 -0.37 6.79
N LEU A 70 -7.12 -1.61 6.27
CA LEU A 70 -7.18 -1.87 4.84
C LEU A 70 -8.40 -1.20 4.20
N LYS A 71 -9.57 -1.32 4.81
CA LYS A 71 -10.79 -0.67 4.32
C LYS A 71 -10.64 0.84 4.27
N ILE A 72 -10.18 1.47 5.35
CA ILE A 72 -9.93 2.91 5.40
C ILE A 72 -8.93 3.34 4.33
N PHE A 73 -7.84 2.58 4.14
CA PHE A 73 -6.87 2.85 3.11
C PHE A 73 -7.51 2.83 1.71
N LEU A 74 -8.31 1.81 1.41
CA LEU A 74 -9.00 1.67 0.14
C LEU A 74 -10.07 2.77 -0.07
N GLU A 75 -10.74 3.23 0.97
CA GLU A 75 -11.67 4.37 0.87
C GLU A 75 -10.96 5.68 0.45
N HIS A 76 -9.70 5.86 0.85
CA HIS A 76 -8.92 7.05 0.52
C HIS A 76 -8.13 6.91 -0.80
N ALA A 77 -7.85 5.68 -1.23
CA ALA A 77 -7.21 5.37 -2.50
C ALA A 77 -8.25 5.21 -3.63
N VAL A 78 -9.10 6.22 -3.83
CA VAL A 78 -10.29 6.15 -4.72
C VAL A 78 -9.97 5.86 -6.19
N ASN A 79 -8.79 6.26 -6.67
CA ASN A 79 -8.36 6.04 -8.05
C ASN A 79 -7.56 4.73 -8.25
N LEU A 80 -7.43 3.92 -7.19
CA LEU A 80 -6.65 2.69 -7.24
C LEU A 80 -7.31 1.70 -8.20
N THR A 81 -6.54 1.18 -9.15
CA THR A 81 -6.99 0.17 -10.13
C THR A 81 -6.31 -1.17 -9.89
N THR A 82 -5.08 -1.15 -9.36
CA THR A 82 -4.26 -2.35 -9.15
C THR A 82 -3.67 -2.35 -7.75
N ALA A 83 -3.80 -3.46 -7.03
CA ALA A 83 -3.31 -3.56 -5.67
C ALA A 83 -2.75 -4.94 -5.34
N TYR A 84 -1.61 -4.95 -4.66
CA TYR A 84 -1.15 -6.07 -3.86
C TYR A 84 -0.85 -5.55 -2.46
N ILE A 85 -1.56 -6.05 -1.45
CA ILE A 85 -1.36 -5.65 -0.06
C ILE A 85 -1.29 -6.91 0.80
N ASN A 86 -0.10 -7.19 1.30
CA ASN A 86 0.14 -8.24 2.27
C ASN A 86 0.31 -7.63 3.66
N SER A 87 -0.63 -7.95 4.54
CA SER A 87 -0.53 -7.64 5.97
C SER A 87 -0.16 -8.90 6.73
N SER A 88 0.78 -8.76 7.66
CA SER A 88 1.19 -9.82 8.59
C SER A 88 0.02 -10.31 9.46
N HIS A 89 -1.07 -9.55 9.58
CA HIS A 89 -2.27 -9.96 10.28
C HIS A 89 -3.12 -11.00 9.53
N PHE A 90 -2.96 -11.13 8.22
CA PHE A 90 -3.87 -11.94 7.40
C PHE A 90 -3.36 -13.35 7.09
N ASN A 91 -2.13 -13.70 7.52
CA ASN A 91 -1.50 -15.01 7.25
C ASN A 91 -1.72 -15.46 5.78
N GLU A 92 -2.09 -16.72 5.54
CA GLU A 92 -2.40 -17.27 4.20
C GLU A 92 -3.68 -16.69 3.57
N GLY A 93 -4.49 -15.93 4.32
CA GLY A 93 -5.79 -15.40 3.90
C GLY A 93 -5.77 -13.97 3.33
N ALA A 94 -4.59 -13.38 3.09
CA ALA A 94 -4.47 -11.97 2.71
C ALA A 94 -5.35 -11.55 1.52
N GLY A 95 -5.37 -12.32 0.42
CA GLY A 95 -6.23 -11.96 -0.72
C GLY A 95 -7.71 -12.28 -0.52
N ILE A 96 -8.08 -13.18 0.40
CA ILE A 96 -9.50 -13.36 0.77
C ILE A 96 -9.96 -12.09 1.48
N VAL A 97 -9.22 -11.65 2.50
CA VAL A 97 -9.52 -10.40 3.22
C VAL A 97 -9.56 -9.21 2.26
N PHE A 98 -8.62 -9.13 1.31
CA PHE A 98 -8.63 -8.08 0.30
C PHE A 98 -9.89 -8.14 -0.58
N SER A 99 -10.23 -9.33 -1.09
CA SER A 99 -11.40 -9.55 -1.96
C SER A 99 -12.70 -9.19 -1.24
N ASP A 100 -12.83 -9.60 0.02
CA ASP A 100 -13.99 -9.28 0.86
C ASP A 100 -14.16 -7.77 1.05
N VAL A 101 -13.06 -7.03 1.26
CA VAL A 101 -13.11 -5.57 1.47
C VAL A 101 -13.42 -4.83 0.17
N ILE A 102 -12.85 -5.23 -0.97
CA ILE A 102 -13.18 -4.58 -2.25
C ILE A 102 -14.63 -4.86 -2.67
N GLU A 103 -15.16 -6.04 -2.38
CA GLU A 103 -16.57 -6.39 -2.60
C GLU A 103 -17.48 -5.54 -1.70
N GLU A 104 -17.15 -5.42 -0.40
CA GLU A 104 -17.87 -4.56 0.55
C GLU A 104 -17.91 -3.10 0.10
N LEU A 105 -16.78 -2.59 -0.42
CA LEU A 105 -16.67 -1.22 -0.94
C LEU A 105 -17.21 -1.06 -2.37
N GLN A 106 -17.68 -2.14 -3.00
CA GLN A 106 -18.16 -2.16 -4.40
C GLN A 106 -17.14 -1.58 -5.38
N ARG A 107 -15.86 -1.91 -5.20
CA ARG A 107 -14.76 -1.41 -6.04
C ARG A 107 -14.30 -2.45 -7.04
N ASP A 108 -14.00 -1.98 -8.25
CA ASP A 108 -13.33 -2.77 -9.28
C ASP A 108 -11.81 -2.54 -9.19
N VAL A 109 -11.15 -3.30 -8.31
CA VAL A 109 -9.69 -3.25 -8.12
C VAL A 109 -9.12 -4.64 -8.38
N VAL A 110 -8.15 -4.72 -9.30
CA VAL A 110 -7.47 -5.97 -9.58
C VAL A 110 -6.51 -6.28 -8.43
N HIS A 111 -6.74 -7.41 -7.75
CA HIS A 111 -5.79 -7.94 -6.78
C HIS A 111 -4.66 -8.66 -7.53
N ASP A 112 -3.53 -7.99 -7.70
CA ASP A 112 -2.44 -8.45 -8.56
C ASP A 112 -1.42 -9.30 -7.79
N TYR A 113 -1.77 -10.57 -7.59
CA TYR A 113 -0.84 -11.58 -7.08
C TYR A 113 0.34 -11.85 -8.03
N PHE A 114 0.22 -11.55 -9.33
CA PHE A 114 1.22 -11.90 -10.35
C PHE A 114 2.27 -10.81 -10.57
N ALA A 115 2.00 -9.55 -10.21
CA ALA A 115 3.01 -8.51 -10.09
C ALA A 115 4.18 -8.99 -9.24
N VAL A 116 3.90 -9.72 -8.15
CA VAL A 116 4.91 -10.37 -7.30
C VAL A 116 5.92 -11.15 -8.15
N ALA A 117 5.48 -12.02 -9.06
CA ALA A 117 6.35 -12.86 -9.88
C ALA A 117 7.17 -12.06 -10.92
N HIS A 118 6.56 -11.09 -11.60
CA HIS A 118 7.26 -10.25 -12.60
C HIS A 118 8.25 -9.25 -11.98
N TYR A 119 8.06 -8.85 -10.71
CA TYR A 119 9.02 -8.00 -9.99
C TYR A 119 10.19 -8.81 -9.42
N PHE A 120 9.99 -10.07 -9.03
CA PHE A 120 11.10 -10.95 -8.60
C PHE A 120 12.00 -11.40 -9.75
N ASP A 121 11.46 -11.57 -10.96
CA ASP A 121 12.29 -11.89 -12.14
C ASP A 121 13.19 -10.71 -12.58
N ASN A 122 12.82 -9.47 -12.27
CA ASN A 122 13.60 -8.27 -12.63
C ASN A 122 14.51 -7.73 -11.49
N THR A 123 14.46 -8.33 -10.29
CA THR A 123 15.33 -7.95 -9.15
C THR A 123 16.34 -9.04 -8.76
N SER A 124 16.35 -10.15 -9.50
CA SER A 124 17.50 -11.05 -9.52
C SER A 124 18.66 -10.31 -10.19
N TYR A 125 19.81 -10.23 -9.51
CA TYR A 125 21.05 -9.49 -9.86
C TYR A 125 21.07 -8.02 -9.41
N PHE A 126 21.53 -7.78 -8.17
CA PHE A 126 22.88 -7.27 -7.91
C PHE A 126 23.13 -7.32 -6.39
N SER A 127 23.84 -8.37 -5.95
CA SER A 127 24.55 -8.38 -4.67
C SER A 127 26.04 -8.46 -5.04
N TYR A 128 26.79 -7.38 -4.81
CA TYR A 128 28.25 -7.40 -4.74
C TYR A 128 28.67 -7.59 -3.29
#